data_AF-A0A1C6UX34-F1
#
_entry.id   AF-A0A1C6UX34-F1
#
_cell.length_a   1.000
_cell.length_b   1.000
_cell.length_c   1.000
_cell.angle_alpha   90.00
_cell.angle_beta   90.00
_cell.angle_gamma   90.00
#
_symmetry.space_group_name_H-M   'P 1'
#
loop_
_entity.id
_entity.type
_entity.pdbx_description
1 polymer ?
#
loop_
_entity_poly.entity_id
_entity_poly.type
_entity_poly.pdbx_seq_one_letter_code
_entity_poly.pdbx_strand_id
1 'polypeptide(L)' 'MITPAEMAREMETVNRALSETRVLLAGMDQVNSARDLRPLAHSPLRTLVEHAEQSAGLVTKYLRDQPRT' A
#
# COMPACT_ATOMS: atom_id res chain seq x y z
N MET A 1 6.83 -9.32 24.37
CA MET A 1 5.55 -8.89 23.77
C MET A 1 5.85 -7.68 22.92
N ILE A 2 5.31 -7.61 21.69
CA ILE A 2 5.50 -6.44 20.81
C ILE A 2 4.55 -5.34 21.30
N THR A 3 5.09 -4.16 21.56
CA THR A 3 4.29 -3.00 21.98
C THR A 3 3.51 -2.42 20.80
N PRO A 4 2.39 -1.70 21.03
CA PRO A 4 1.68 -1.00 19.96
C PRO A 4 2.57 -0.05 19.16
N ALA A 5 3.55 0.58 19.81
CA ALA A 5 4.51 1.48 19.17
C ALA A 5 5.49 0.75 18.23
N GLU A 6 5.98 -0.44 18.62
CA GLU A 6 6.81 -1.28 17.76
C GLU A 6 6.00 -1.79 16.57
N MET A 7 4.76 -2.24 16.80
CA MET A 7 3.86 -2.65 15.71
C MET A 7 3.53 -1.50 14.76
N ALA A 8 3.37 -0.27 15.25
CA ALA A 8 3.16 0.90 14.41
C ALA A 8 4.32 1.14 13.46
N ARG A 9 5.58 0.98 13.93
CA ARG A 9 6.78 1.10 13.10
C ARG A 9 6.88 0.02 12.04
N GLU A 10 6.58 -1.23 12.40
CA GLU A 10 6.51 -2.32 11.41
C GLU A 10 5.45 -2.02 10.35
N MET A 11 4.29 -1.50 10.76
CA MET A 11 3.23 -1.13 9.84
C MET A 11 3.59 0.07 8.95
N GLU A 12 4.46 0.98 9.40
CA GLU A 12 5.01 2.04 8.54
C GLU A 12 5.90 1.46 7.42
N THR A 13 6.68 0.42 7.71
CA THR A 13 7.46 -0.31 6.70
C THR A 13 6.54 -0.96 5.67
N VAL A 14 5.44 -1.59 6.12
CA VAL A 14 4.42 -2.18 5.23
C VAL A 14 3.78 -1.11 4.35
N ASN A 15 3.37 0.03 4.93
CA ASN A 15 2.80 1.14 4.16
C ASN A 15 3.78 1.65 3.09
N ARG A 16 5.07 1.76 3.41
CA ARG A 16 6.09 2.17 2.45
C ARG A 16 6.21 1.19 1.29
N ALA A 17 6.29 -0.11 1.59
CA ALA A 17 6.38 -1.16 0.57
C ALA A 17 5.14 -1.16 -0.35
N LEU A 18 3.94 -0.95 0.21
CA LEU A 18 2.70 -0.85 -0.58
C LEU A 18 2.69 0.38 -1.49
N SER A 19 3.15 1.53 -1.00
CA SER A 19 3.28 2.75 -1.80
C SER A 19 4.27 2.58 -2.96
N GLU A 20 5.44 1.98 -2.71
CA GLU A 20 6.42 1.65 -3.74
C GLU A 20 5.86 0.68 -4.78
N THR A 21 5.16 -0.37 -4.33
CA THR A 21 4.51 -1.36 -5.19
C THR A 21 3.45 -0.70 -6.09
N ARG A 22 2.65 0.24 -5.57
CA ARG A 22 1.65 0.98 -6.34
C ARG A 22 2.29 1.77 -7.48
N VAL A 23 3.43 2.42 -7.24
CA VAL A 23 4.18 3.16 -8.27
C VAL A 23 4.68 2.23 -9.36
N LEU A 24 5.26 1.09 -8.99
CA LEU A 24 5.73 0.09 -9.94
C LEU A 24 4.60 -0.47 -10.81
N LEU A 25 3.47 -0.81 -10.20
CA LEU A 25 2.29 -1.30 -10.93
C LEU A 25 1.75 -0.25 -11.89
N ALA A 26 1.71 1.03 -11.49
CA ALA A 26 1.31 2.10 -12.40
C ALA A 26 2.25 2.21 -13.63
N GLY A 27 3.56 2.04 -13.44
CA GLY A 27 4.52 1.96 -14.54
C GLY A 27 4.28 0.76 -15.46
N MET A 28 3.99 -0.41 -14.89
CA MET A 28 3.67 -1.62 -15.66
C MET A 28 2.36 -1.46 -16.46
N ASP A 29 1.33 -0.85 -15.88
CA ASP A 29 0.06 -0.56 -16.55
C ASP A 29 0.28 0.37 -17.76
N GLN A 30 1.17 1.38 -17.62
CA GLN A 30 1.53 2.29 -18.71
C GLN A 30 2.27 1.56 -19.84
N VAL A 31 3.25 0.72 -19.50
CA VAL A 31 4.01 -0.07 -20.49
C VAL A 31 3.08 -1.03 -21.24
N ASN A 32 2.19 -1.72 -20.52
CA ASN A 32 1.21 -2.62 -21.13
C ASN A 32 0.24 -1.86 -22.04
N SER A 33 -0.28 -0.71 -21.60
CA SER A 33 -1.16 0.13 -22.42
C SER A 33 -0.47 0.62 -23.71
N ALA A 34 0.80 1.00 -23.62
CA ALA A 34 1.59 1.44 -24.77
C ALA A 34 1.87 0.28 -25.74
N ARG A 35 2.17 -0.91 -25.21
CA ARG A 35 2.41 -2.13 -26.00
C ARG A 35 1.16 -2.54 -26.78
N ASP A 36 0.01 -2.51 -26.12
CA ASP A 36 -1.26 -2.99 -26.71
C ASP A 36 -1.99 -1.90 -27.52
N LEU A 37 -1.40 -0.69 -27.62
CA LEU A 37 -2.00 0.49 -28.24
C LEU A 37 -3.44 0.77 -27.74
N ARG A 38 -3.74 0.35 -26.52
CA ARG A 38 -5.05 0.44 -25.91
C ARG A 38 -4.91 0.77 -24.42
N PRO A 39 -5.69 1.72 -23.89
CA PRO A 39 -5.69 2.01 -22.47
C PRO A 39 -6.08 0.77 -21.65
N LEU A 40 -5.33 0.47 -20.58
CA LEU A 40 -5.77 -0.50 -19.58
C LEU A 40 -7.03 0.03 -18.90
N ALA A 41 -8.17 -0.62 -19.14
CA ALA A 41 -9.45 -0.21 -18.57
C ALA A 41 -9.55 -0.50 -17.07
N HIS A 42 -8.81 -1.49 -16.58
CA HIS A 42 -8.85 -1.91 -15.18
C HIS A 42 -7.52 -2.60 -14.81
N SER A 43 -6.90 -2.20 -13.70
CA SER A 43 -5.74 -2.87 -13.10
C SER A 43 -6.15 -3.47 -11.75
N PRO A 44 -6.60 -4.73 -11.71
CA PRO A 44 -7.04 -5.39 -10.48
C PRO A 44 -5.96 -5.38 -9.38
N LEU A 45 -4.70 -5.62 -9.77
CA LEU A 45 -3.59 -5.63 -8.82
C LEU A 45 -3.34 -4.25 -8.23
N ARG A 46 -3.39 -3.19 -9.04
CA ARG A 46 -3.25 -1.82 -8.53
C ARG A 46 -4.37 -1.48 -7.53
N THR A 47 -5.60 -1.87 -7.86
CA THR A 47 -6.77 -1.68 -7.01
C THR A 47 -6.61 -2.41 -5.66
N LEU A 48 -6.14 -3.66 -5.68
CA LEU A 48 -5.87 -4.42 -4.45
C LEU A 48 -4.78 -3.78 -3.58
N VAL A 49 -3.71 -3.27 -4.20
CA VAL A 49 -2.63 -2.58 -3.49
C VAL A 49 -3.12 -1.26 -2.88
N GLU A 50 -3.94 -0.48 -3.60
CA GLU A 50 -4.56 0.74 -3.08
C GLU A 50 -5.43 0.45 -1.83
N HIS A 51 -6.24 -0.62 -1.87
CA HIS A 51 -7.02 -1.05 -0.70
C HIS A 51 -6.13 -1.52 0.47
N ALA A 52 -5.08 -2.27 0.18
CA ALA A 52 -4.13 -2.71 1.19
C ALA A 52 -3.43 -1.51 1.87
N GLU A 53 -3.03 -0.49 1.10
CA GLU A 53 -2.42 0.75 1.60
C GLU A 53 -3.38 1.53 2.51
N GLN A 54 -4.64 1.66 2.11
CA GLN A 54 -5.68 2.30 2.94
C GLN A 54 -5.88 1.55 4.26
N SER A 55 -6.04 0.23 4.21
CA SER A 55 -6.21 -0.60 5.40
C SER A 55 -5.00 -0.52 6.33
N ALA A 56 -3.80 -0.60 5.75
CA ALA A 56 -2.54 -0.47 6.48
C ALA A 56 -2.40 0.89 7.18
N GLY A 57 -2.79 1.97 6.51
CA GLY A 57 -2.81 3.31 7.09
C GLY A 57 -3.76 3.43 8.28
N LEU A 58 -4.95 2.83 8.21
CA LEU A 58 -5.91 2.80 9.31
C LEU A 58 -5.35 2.04 10.52
N VAL A 59 -4.72 0.88 10.30
CA VAL A 59 -4.09 0.09 11.36
C VAL A 59 -2.94 0.87 12.00
N THR A 60 -2.05 1.48 11.22
CA THR A 60 -0.96 2.31 11.76
C THR A 60 -1.50 3.46 12.60
N LYS A 61 -2.56 4.14 12.15
CA LYS A 61 -3.20 5.21 12.91
C LYS A 61 -3.72 4.68 14.25
N TYR A 62 -4.47 3.59 14.24
CA TYR A 62 -4.99 2.95 15.44
C TYR A 62 -3.88 2.60 16.44
N LEU A 63 -2.77 2.03 15.95
CA LEU A 63 -1.63 1.65 16.79
C LEU A 63 -0.92 2.86 17.41
N ARG A 64 -0.83 3.98 16.68
CA ARG A 64 -0.22 5.23 17.19
C ARG A 64 -1.08 5.92 18.23
N ASP A 65 -2.40 5.79 18.13
CA ASP A 65 -3.36 6.39 19.06
C ASP A 65 -3.48 5.59 20.38
N GLN A 66 -2.84 4.41 20.48
CA GLN A 66 -2.84 3.62 21.70
C GLN A 66 -2.00 4.27 22.82
N PRO A 67 -2.48 4.25 24.08
CA PRO A 67 -1.70 4.71 25.23
C PRO A 67 -0.39 3.94 25.33
N ARG A 68 0.70 4.65 25.67
CA ARG A 68 1.97 4.02 26.05
C ARG A 68 1.79 3.37 27.43
N THR A 69 1.27 2.14 27.47
CA THR A 69 1.31 1.27 28.65
C THR A 69 2.70 0.72 28.86
#